data_AF-A0A098TJI2-F1
#
_entry.id   AF-A0A098TJI2-F1
#
_cell.length_a   1.000
_cell.length_b   1.000
_cell.length_c   1.000
_cell.angle_alpha   90.00
_cell.angle_beta   90.00
_cell.angle_gamma   90.00
#
_symmetry.space_group_name_H-M   'P 1'
#
loop_
_entity.id
_entity.type
_entity.pdbx_description
1 polymer ?
#
loop_
_entity_poly.entity_id
_entity_poly.type
_entity_poly.pdbx_seq_one_letter_code
_entity_poly.pdbx_strand_id
1 'polypeptide(L)'
;MLHDRRSDEVIGNEDPALLPVKLRLEESEEEIRVLHGVQSGEEVFKVGGVPMRLECHAEATCGCGANMTYLCQLPEFLEFPKKPEASPQKNSISNNHYDLFLGNIVYLLACDRHCHPEAVTAICDG
;
A
#
# COMPACT_ATOMS: atom_id res chain seq x y z
N MET A 1 -4.41 31.34 4.20
CA MET A 1 -4.09 30.99 2.80
C MET A 1 -3.92 29.49 2.75
N LEU A 2 -4.94 28.76 2.30
CA LEU A 2 -4.79 27.34 1.97
C LEU A 2 -3.99 27.29 0.67
N HIS A 3 -2.80 26.68 0.71
CA HIS A 3 -2.13 26.31 -0.53
C HIS A 3 -2.92 25.17 -1.18
N ASP A 4 -3.68 25.53 -2.21
CA ASP A 4 -4.20 24.61 -3.22
C ASP A 4 -3.00 23.96 -3.92
N ARG A 5 -2.51 22.84 -3.38
CA ARG A 5 -1.57 21.95 -4.07
C ARG A 5 -2.37 20.97 -4.94
N ARG A 6 -3.08 21.49 -5.93
CA ARG A 6 -3.55 20.67 -7.04
C ARG A 6 -2.34 20.24 -7.87
N SER A 7 -1.99 18.97 -7.72
CA SER A 7 -1.32 18.13 -8.71
C SER A 7 -0.08 18.74 -9.38
N ASP A 8 1.06 18.71 -8.69
CA ASP A 8 2.29 18.44 -9.42
C ASP A 8 2.13 17.02 -9.98
N GLU A 9 1.98 16.90 -11.30
CA GLU A 9 1.93 15.61 -11.98
C GLU A 9 3.23 14.87 -11.65
N VAL A 10 3.15 13.84 -10.80
CA VAL A 10 4.29 12.96 -10.53
C VAL A 10 4.48 12.12 -11.79
N ILE A 11 5.28 12.65 -12.73
CA ILE A 11 5.75 11.90 -13.89
C ILE A 11 6.79 10.92 -13.35
N GLY A 12 6.34 9.74 -12.95
CA GLY A 12 7.25 8.63 -12.68
C GLY A 12 8.05 8.31 -13.94
N ASN A 13 9.31 7.90 -13.78
CA ASN A 13 10.08 7.38 -14.90
C ASN A 13 9.33 6.17 -15.48
N GLU A 14 9.07 6.18 -16.79
CA GLU A 14 8.43 5.05 -17.46
C GLU A 14 9.30 3.80 -17.28
N ASP A 15 8.74 2.75 -16.70
CA ASP A 15 9.41 1.47 -16.63
C ASP A 15 9.36 0.81 -18.04
N PRO A 16 10.51 0.36 -18.58
CA PRO A 16 10.54 -0.22 -19.92
C PRO A 16 9.73 -1.51 -20.04
N ALA A 17 9.45 -2.22 -18.94
CA ALA A 17 8.77 -3.50 -18.91
C ALA A 17 7.30 -3.42 -18.47
N LEU A 18 6.83 -2.32 -17.88
CA LEU A 18 5.45 -2.17 -17.39
C LEU A 18 4.58 -1.31 -18.30
N LEU A 19 3.29 -1.64 -18.36
CA LEU A 19 2.28 -0.77 -18.92
C LEU A 19 1.91 0.31 -17.89
N PRO A 20 1.62 1.56 -18.33
CA PRO A 20 1.21 2.61 -17.41
C PRO A 20 -0.10 2.26 -16.72
N VAL A 21 -0.13 2.40 -15.40
CA VAL A 21 -1.33 2.19 -14.59
C VAL A 21 -1.83 3.56 -14.10
N LYS A 22 -3.09 3.86 -14.39
CA LYS A 22 -3.74 5.05 -13.85
C LYS A 22 -4.42 4.71 -12.53
N LEU A 23 -3.94 5.29 -11.44
CA LEU A 23 -4.58 5.16 -10.14
C LEU A 23 -5.86 6.00 -10.09
N ARG A 24 -6.90 5.42 -9.49
CA ARG A 24 -8.16 6.09 -9.14
C ARG A 24 -8.44 5.80 -7.68
N LEU A 25 -8.81 6.84 -6.95
CA LEU A 25 -9.30 6.70 -5.59
C LEU A 25 -10.82 6.82 -5.64
N GLU A 26 -11.48 5.80 -5.13
CA GLU A 26 -12.93 5.70 -5.05
C GLU A 26 -13.28 5.29 -3.62
N GLU A 27 -14.39 5.79 -3.10
CA GLU A 27 -14.89 5.33 -1.80
C GLU A 27 -15.33 3.87 -1.91
N SER A 28 -15.04 3.08 -0.89
CA SER A 28 -15.38 1.66 -0.84
C SER A 28 -15.87 1.28 0.55
N GLU A 29 -16.77 0.31 0.63
CA GLU A 29 -17.16 -0.37 1.85
C GLU A 29 -16.44 -1.73 1.90
N GLU A 30 -16.07 -2.18 3.09
CA GLU A 30 -15.41 -3.49 3.29
C GLU A 30 -16.13 -4.30 4.37
N GLU A 31 -16.09 -5.63 4.24
CA GLU A 31 -16.57 -6.52 5.29
C GLU A 31 -15.51 -6.62 6.41
N ILE A 32 -15.81 -6.08 7.60
CA ILE A 32 -14.94 -6.21 8.77
C ILE A 32 -15.30 -7.47 9.55
N ARG A 33 -14.35 -8.40 9.65
CA ARG A 33 -14.45 -9.61 10.46
C ARG A 33 -13.82 -9.41 11.82
N VAL A 34 -14.30 -10.14 12.82
CA VAL A 34 -13.67 -10.20 14.15
C VAL A 34 -13.13 -11.61 14.36
N LEU A 35 -11.81 -11.72 14.37
CA LEU A 35 -11.09 -12.98 14.59
C LEU A 35 -10.35 -12.88 15.92
N HIS A 36 -10.66 -13.78 16.86
CA HIS A 36 -10.05 -13.80 18.21
C HIS A 36 -10.12 -12.44 18.95
N GLY A 37 -11.17 -11.65 18.72
CA GLY A 37 -11.35 -10.33 19.34
C GLY A 37 -10.63 -9.18 18.63
N VAL A 38 -9.97 -9.44 17.50
CA VAL A 38 -9.27 -8.45 16.68
C VAL A 38 -10.05 -8.23 15.38
N GLN A 39 -10.17 -6.97 14.96
CA GLN A 39 -10.79 -6.63 13.67
C GLN A 39 -9.84 -6.94 12.50
N SER A 40 -10.39 -7.45 11.42
CA SER A 40 -9.68 -7.86 10.21
C SER A 40 -10.51 -7.40 9.01
N GLY A 41 -9.95 -6.50 8.20
CA GLY A 41 -10.58 -6.03 6.96
C GLY A 41 -10.22 -6.89 5.76
N GLU A 42 -10.45 -6.41 4.55
CA GLU A 42 -10.16 -7.17 3.33
C GLU A 42 -8.69 -7.10 2.89
N GLU A 43 -8.20 -8.16 2.25
CA GLU A 43 -6.87 -8.24 1.64
C GLU A 43 -6.84 -7.63 0.23
N VAL A 44 -7.05 -6.32 0.17
CA VAL A 44 -6.99 -5.55 -1.08
C VAL A 44 -6.05 -4.38 -0.93
N PHE A 45 -5.69 -3.76 -2.07
CA PHE A 45 -5.10 -2.44 -2.03
C PHE A 45 -6.14 -1.45 -1.51
N LYS A 46 -5.83 -0.74 -0.42
CA LYS A 46 -6.74 0.26 0.16
C LYS A 46 -5.99 1.31 0.95
N VAL A 47 -6.59 2.50 1.02
CA VAL A 47 -6.15 3.62 1.84
C VAL A 47 -7.18 3.82 2.95
N GLY A 48 -6.75 3.79 4.21
CA GLY A 48 -7.63 3.76 5.37
C GLY A 48 -8.38 2.44 5.54
N GLY A 49 -9.34 2.42 6.45
CA GLY A 49 -10.09 1.23 6.84
C GLY A 49 -9.37 0.39 7.91
N VAL A 50 -9.71 -0.89 7.98
CA VAL A 50 -9.12 -1.86 8.92
C VAL A 50 -8.11 -2.74 8.18
N PRO A 51 -6.84 -2.86 8.61
CA PRO A 51 -5.89 -3.76 7.95
C PRO A 51 -6.39 -5.22 7.94
N MET A 52 -6.04 -6.00 6.91
CA MET A 52 -6.40 -7.43 6.83
C MET A 52 -5.87 -8.19 8.04
N ARG A 53 -4.59 -8.02 8.35
CA ARG A 53 -3.93 -8.62 9.49
C ARG A 53 -2.71 -7.80 9.85
N LEU A 54 -2.75 -7.10 10.97
CA LEU A 54 -1.57 -6.39 11.47
C LEU A 54 -1.21 -6.92 12.85
N GLU A 55 -0.68 -8.15 12.88
CA GLU A 55 -0.23 -8.78 14.12
C GLU A 55 1.00 -8.05 14.71
N CYS A 56 1.78 -7.41 13.85
CA CYS A 56 2.88 -6.52 14.24
C CYS A 56 2.38 -5.11 14.62
N HIS A 57 1.59 -5.00 15.69
CA HIS A 57 1.46 -3.75 16.45
C HIS A 57 2.74 -3.46 17.26
N ALA A 58 3.91 -3.52 16.62
CA ALA A 58 5.04 -2.82 17.20
C ALA A 58 4.62 -1.35 17.23
N GLU A 59 4.58 -0.75 18.42
CA GLU A 59 4.22 0.65 18.66
C GLU A 59 5.20 1.57 17.92
N ALA A 60 5.04 1.66 16.60
CA ALA A 60 5.92 2.42 15.75
C ALA A 60 5.72 3.89 16.13
N THR A 61 6.82 4.54 16.50
CA THR A 61 6.83 5.93 16.94
C THR A 61 7.56 6.75 15.88
N CYS A 62 6.97 7.86 15.50
CA CYS A 62 7.60 8.84 14.62
C CYS A 62 8.82 9.48 15.31
N GLY A 63 9.77 10.02 14.54
CA GLY A 63 10.87 10.82 15.08
C GLY A 63 10.43 12.04 15.92
N CYS A 64 9.17 12.50 15.78
CA CYS A 64 8.60 13.55 16.64
C CYS A 64 8.03 13.04 17.98
N GLY A 65 8.10 11.73 18.25
CA GLY A 65 7.58 11.08 19.45
C GLY A 65 6.08 10.76 19.42
N ALA A 66 5.42 10.91 18.26
CA ALA A 66 4.00 10.58 18.10
C ALA A 66 3.80 9.17 17.52
N ASN A 67 2.59 8.63 17.63
CA ASN A 67 2.31 7.29 17.12
C ASN A 67 2.28 7.27 15.59
N MET A 68 2.69 6.14 15.02
CA MET A 68 2.51 5.84 13.60
C MET A 68 1.23 5.02 13.45
N THR A 69 0.26 5.54 12.72
CA THR A 69 -1.06 4.94 12.50
C THR A 69 -1.16 4.38 11.09
N TYR A 70 -1.93 3.30 10.92
CA TYR A 70 -2.23 2.71 9.62
C TYR A 70 -2.73 3.75 8.61
N LEU A 71 -2.10 3.78 7.44
CA LEU A 71 -2.44 4.64 6.31
C LEU A 71 -2.98 3.83 5.13
N CYS A 72 -2.27 2.80 4.69
CA CYS A 72 -2.70 1.97 3.56
C CYS A 72 -2.10 0.56 3.61
N GLN A 73 -2.72 -0.36 2.88
CA GLN A 73 -2.25 -1.74 2.70
C GLN A 73 -2.03 -2.02 1.20
N LEU A 74 -1.00 -2.80 0.90
CA LEU A 74 -0.76 -3.42 -0.40
C LEU A 74 -0.85 -4.95 -0.20
N PRO A 75 -1.64 -5.67 -1.01
CA PRO A 75 -1.85 -7.11 -0.86
C PRO A 75 -0.62 -7.91 -1.28
N GLU A 76 -0.59 -9.19 -0.90
CA GLU A 76 0.55 -10.11 -1.08
C GLU A 76 1.04 -10.24 -2.54
N PHE A 77 0.09 -10.19 -3.48
CA PHE A 77 0.32 -10.35 -4.92
C PHE A 77 -0.26 -9.17 -5.69
N LEU A 78 0.25 -7.96 -5.41
CA LEU A 78 -0.18 -6.78 -6.15
C LEU A 78 0.39 -6.83 -7.58
N GLU A 79 -0.49 -7.13 -8.54
CA GLU A 79 -0.16 -7.29 -9.96
C GLU A 79 -0.03 -5.94 -10.70
N PHE A 80 1.02 -5.82 -11.51
CA PHE A 80 1.22 -4.75 -12.48
C PHE A 80 1.28 -5.30 -13.90
N PRO A 81 0.50 -4.76 -14.84
CA PRO A 81 0.47 -5.26 -16.20
C PRO A 81 1.83 -5.05 -16.87
N LYS A 82 2.43 -6.12 -17.43
CA LYS A 82 3.70 -6.04 -18.15
C LYS A 82 3.46 -5.83 -19.65
N LYS A 83 4.46 -5.30 -20.35
CA LYS A 83 4.44 -5.24 -21.82
C LYS A 83 4.58 -6.64 -22.43
N PRO A 84 3.96 -6.92 -23.59
CA PRO A 84 4.02 -8.25 -24.22
C PRO A 84 5.45 -8.77 -24.45
N GLU A 85 6.35 -7.88 -24.84
CA GLU A 85 7.76 -8.15 -25.13
C GLU A 85 8.66 -8.29 -23.87
N ALA A 86 8.16 -7.90 -22.70
CA ALA A 86 8.91 -8.00 -21.46
C ALA A 86 9.09 -9.47 -21.04
N SER A 87 10.27 -9.81 -20.51
CA SER A 87 10.54 -11.17 -20.04
C SER A 87 9.62 -11.56 -18.88
N PRO A 88 9.24 -12.84 -18.73
CA PRO A 88 8.45 -13.28 -17.59
C PRO A 88 9.18 -13.03 -16.26
N GLN A 89 8.46 -12.62 -15.22
CA GLN A 89 9.01 -12.60 -13.86
C GLN A 89 9.05 -14.03 -13.34
N LYS A 90 10.21 -14.44 -12.83
CA LYS A 90 10.37 -15.76 -12.22
C LYS A 90 9.50 -15.83 -10.95
N ASN A 91 8.74 -16.92 -10.81
CA ASN A 91 7.81 -17.17 -9.69
C ASN A 91 6.63 -16.20 -9.61
N SER A 92 6.27 -15.51 -10.69
CA SER A 92 5.01 -14.79 -10.75
C SER A 92 3.83 -15.77 -10.93
N ILE A 93 2.66 -15.38 -10.41
CA ILE A 93 1.39 -16.08 -10.63
C ILE A 93 0.84 -15.86 -12.05
N SER A 94 1.38 -14.89 -12.79
CA SER A 94 0.88 -14.45 -14.10
C SER A 94 1.98 -14.37 -15.14
N ASN A 95 1.67 -14.77 -16.38
CA ASN A 95 2.55 -14.54 -17.52
C ASN A 95 2.38 -13.14 -18.14
N ASN A 96 1.39 -12.36 -17.69
CA ASN A 96 1.04 -11.05 -18.26
C ASN A 96 1.17 -9.90 -17.24
N HIS A 97 1.50 -10.22 -15.98
CA HIS A 97 1.73 -9.25 -14.93
C HIS A 97 3.06 -9.52 -14.25
N TYR A 98 3.57 -8.51 -13.55
CA TYR A 98 4.57 -8.68 -12.52
C TYR A 98 3.91 -8.49 -11.16
N ASP A 99 4.25 -9.36 -10.22
CA ASP A 99 3.80 -9.30 -8.84
C ASP A 99 4.81 -8.50 -8.03
N LEU A 100 4.33 -7.45 -7.36
CA LEU A 100 5.09 -6.76 -6.32
C LEU A 100 4.96 -7.51 -4.99
N PHE A 101 6.02 -7.42 -4.17
CA PHE A 101 6.09 -7.92 -2.80
C PHE A 101 5.95 -9.44 -2.59
N LEU A 102 5.84 -10.25 -3.66
CA LEU A 102 6.03 -11.71 -3.75
C LEU A 102 5.92 -12.46 -2.41
N GLY A 103 4.73 -12.45 -1.81
CA GLY A 103 4.50 -13.18 -0.57
C GLY A 103 4.43 -12.34 0.71
N ASN A 104 4.39 -11.01 0.60
CA ASN A 104 4.26 -10.12 1.77
C ASN A 104 3.11 -9.13 1.59
N ILE A 105 2.28 -9.03 2.61
CA ILE A 105 1.36 -7.90 2.72
C ILE A 105 2.13 -6.73 3.30
N VAL A 106 2.09 -5.58 2.63
CA VAL A 106 2.81 -4.37 3.06
C VAL A 106 1.83 -3.36 3.62
N TYR A 107 2.14 -2.84 4.79
CA TYR A 107 1.39 -1.78 5.45
C TYR A 107 2.23 -0.50 5.48
N LEU A 108 1.62 0.62 5.09
CA LEU A 108 2.20 1.93 5.36
C LEU A 108 1.58 2.51 6.62
N LEU A 109 2.43 2.99 7.53
CA LEU A 109 2.02 3.76 8.70
C LEU A 109 2.48 5.21 8.53
N ALA A 110 1.67 6.17 8.99
CA ALA A 110 1.99 7.60 8.97
C ALA A 110 1.87 8.20 10.37
N CYS A 111 2.67 9.24 10.64
CA CYS A 111 2.62 9.98 11.90
C CYS A 111 1.24 10.62 12.11
N ASP A 112 0.57 10.32 13.22
CA ASP A 112 -0.77 10.83 13.54
C ASP A 112 -0.83 12.36 13.74
N ARG A 113 0.31 12.99 14.05
CA ARG A 113 0.46 14.46 14.15
C ARG A 113 0.79 15.12 12.82
N HIS A 114 1.02 14.36 11.75
CA HIS A 114 1.45 14.87 10.44
C HIS A 114 2.65 15.82 10.53
N CYS A 115 3.65 15.48 11.35
CA CYS A 115 4.78 16.40 11.64
C CYS A 115 5.67 16.71 10.44
N HIS A 116 5.70 15.82 9.44
CA HIS A 116 6.43 15.98 8.18
C HIS A 116 5.71 15.19 7.07
N PRO A 117 5.65 15.67 5.82
CA PRO A 117 5.01 14.94 4.71
C PRO A 117 5.62 13.55 4.45
N GLU A 118 6.90 13.37 4.77
CA GLU A 118 7.62 12.10 4.59
C GLU A 118 7.66 11.24 5.88
N ALA A 119 6.89 11.61 6.92
CA ALA A 119 6.82 10.83 8.16
C ALA A 119 5.95 9.57 7.98
N VAL A 120 6.42 8.67 7.11
CA VAL A 120 5.78 7.41 6.71
C VAL A 120 6.80 6.29 6.85
N THR A 121 6.36 5.10 7.27
CA THR A 121 7.18 3.88 7.27
C THR A 121 6.41 2.71 6.68
N ALA A 122 7.12 1.79 6.03
CA ALA A 122 6.57 0.51 5.59
C ALA A 122 6.88 -0.58 6.62
N ILE A 123 5.93 -1.46 6.87
CA ILE A 123 6.11 -2.72 7.60
C ILE A 123 5.51 -3.85 6.77
N CYS A 124 6.06 -5.05 6.91
CA CYS A 124 5.59 -6.24 6.21
C CYS A 124 5.05 -7.26 7.21
N ASP A 125 3.97 -7.95 6.82
CA ASP A 125 3.50 -9.17 7.46
C ASP A 125 3.64 -10.30 6.44
N GLY A 126 4.22 -11.43 6.85
CA GLY A 126 4.58 -12.57 6.00
C GLY A 126 4.70 -13.87 6.76
#